data_AF-Q2RW80-F1
#
_entry.id   AF-Q2RW80-F1
#
_cell.length_a   1.000
_cell.length_b   1.000
_cell.length_c   1.000
_cell.angle_alpha   90.00
_cell.angle_beta   90.00
_cell.angle_gamma   90.00
#
_symmetry.space_group_name_H-M   'P 1'
#
loop_
_entity.id
_entity.type
_entity.pdbx_description
1 polymer ?
#
loop_
_entity_poly.entity_id
_entity_poly.type
_entity_poly.pdbx_seq_one_letter_code
_entity_poly.pdbx_strand_id
1 'polypeptide(L)'
;MRDRMNVYFPPAMVREIGELADRRKLSRSAIVEAAVASFLSPDGADRREAAFTRRLDRLSRQVQRLERDLGITAETLALFVRFWLTITPPLPEDAQASAQIKGRRRYENFVETLGRRLQKGQSFLREIPDDITPAPQEPNSEDGAGMSPTDDLGDA
;
A
#
# COMPACT_ATOMS: atom_id res chain seq x y z
N MET A 1 -42.50 -13.53 -23.53
CA MET A 1 -42.78 -13.45 -24.98
C MET A 1 -41.48 -13.06 -25.68
N ARG A 2 -41.20 -13.58 -26.87
CA ARG A 2 -40.00 -13.24 -27.65
C ARG A 2 -40.44 -12.77 -29.04
N ASP A 3 -39.93 -11.62 -29.46
CA ASP A 3 -40.17 -11.08 -30.79
C ASP A 3 -38.99 -11.41 -31.72
N ARG A 4 -39.31 -11.78 -32.96
CA ARG A 4 -38.30 -12.11 -33.96
C ARG A 4 -37.83 -10.83 -34.65
N MET A 5 -36.53 -10.58 -34.60
CA MET A 5 -35.87 -9.48 -35.29
C MET A 5 -34.80 -10.03 -36.23
N ASN A 6 -34.79 -9.57 -37.49
CA ASN A 6 -33.74 -9.90 -38.46
C ASN A 6 -32.79 -8.70 -38.59
N VAL A 7 -31.50 -8.92 -38.35
CA VAL A 7 -30.44 -7.91 -38.47
C VAL A 7 -29.26 -8.47 -39.26
N TYR A 8 -28.58 -7.60 -40.00
CA TYR A 8 -27.39 -7.98 -40.77
C TYR A 8 -26.14 -7.79 -39.92
N PHE A 9 -25.23 -8.75 -40.00
CA PHE A 9 -23.92 -8.68 -39.38
C PHE A 9 -22.83 -8.81 -40.45
N PRO A 10 -21.68 -8.13 -40.28
CA PRO A 10 -20.51 -8.37 -41.12
C PRO A 10 -20.12 -9.85 -41.09
N PRO A 11 -19.66 -10.45 -42.21
CA PRO A 11 -19.30 -11.87 -42.27
C PRO A 11 -18.28 -12.30 -41.22
N ALA A 12 -17.30 -11.43 -40.91
CA ALA A 12 -16.31 -11.68 -39.86
C ALA A 12 -16.97 -11.84 -38.48
N MET A 13 -17.96 -11.00 -38.15
CA MET A 13 -18.65 -11.05 -36.87
C MET A 13 -19.54 -12.29 -36.75
N VAL A 14 -20.19 -12.72 -37.84
CA VAL A 14 -20.96 -13.98 -37.85
C VAL A 14 -20.06 -15.17 -37.52
N ARG A 15 -18.83 -15.17 -38.04
CA ARG A 15 -17.83 -16.20 -37.75
C ARG A 15 -17.42 -16.17 -36.26
N GLU A 16 -17.07 -15.01 -35.74
CA GLU A 16 -16.68 -14.84 -34.32
C GLU A 16 -17.79 -15.26 -33.34
N ILE A 17 -19.05 -14.88 -33.63
CA ILE A 17 -20.21 -15.30 -32.84
C ILE A 17 -20.37 -16.82 -32.89
N GLY A 18 -20.17 -17.44 -34.06
CA GLY A 18 -20.19 -18.89 -34.23
C GLY A 18 -19.12 -19.58 -33.38
N GLU A 19 -17.86 -19.16 -33.51
CA GLU A 19 -16.75 -19.70 -32.73
C GLU A 19 -16.96 -19.54 -31.21
N LEU A 20 -17.48 -18.38 -30.78
CA LEU A 20 -17.77 -18.14 -29.38
C LEU A 20 -18.93 -19.01 -28.86
N ALA A 21 -19.98 -19.16 -29.66
CA ALA A 21 -21.10 -20.06 -29.36
C ALA A 21 -20.62 -21.50 -29.18
N ASP A 22 -19.77 -21.99 -30.08
CA ASP A 22 -19.21 -23.34 -30.04
C ASP A 22 -18.32 -23.54 -28.80
N ARG A 23 -17.39 -22.60 -28.53
CA ARG A 23 -16.52 -22.65 -27.35
C ARG A 23 -17.30 -22.62 -26.03
N ARG A 24 -18.40 -21.86 -25.97
CA ARG A 24 -19.23 -21.69 -24.77
C ARG A 24 -20.35 -22.72 -24.67
N LYS A 25 -20.56 -23.56 -25.70
CA LYS A 25 -21.70 -24.49 -25.84
C LYS A 25 -23.06 -23.79 -25.70
N LEU A 26 -23.19 -22.61 -26.29
CA LEU A 26 -24.42 -21.80 -26.29
C LEU A 26 -24.92 -21.59 -27.72
N SER A 27 -26.19 -21.21 -27.89
CA SER A 27 -26.69 -20.83 -29.21
C SER A 27 -26.18 -19.44 -29.62
N ARG A 28 -26.03 -19.20 -30.92
CA ARG A 28 -25.65 -17.87 -31.44
C ARG A 28 -26.62 -16.79 -30.98
N SER A 29 -27.93 -17.10 -30.96
CA SER A 29 -28.95 -16.19 -30.45
C SER A 29 -28.75 -15.86 -28.97
N ALA A 30 -28.34 -16.82 -28.13
CA ALA A 30 -28.07 -16.57 -26.72
C ALA A 30 -26.83 -15.70 -26.51
N ILE A 31 -25.79 -15.86 -27.34
CA ILE A 31 -24.63 -14.97 -27.33
C ILE A 31 -25.03 -13.53 -27.69
N VAL A 32 -25.81 -13.37 -28.77
CA VAL A 32 -26.27 -12.04 -29.22
C VAL A 32 -27.22 -11.41 -28.20
N GLU A 33 -28.16 -12.17 -27.64
CA GLU A 33 -29.07 -11.72 -26.58
C GLU A 33 -28.29 -11.24 -25.35
N ALA A 34 -27.29 -12.01 -24.90
CA ALA A 34 -26.45 -11.63 -23.76
C ALA A 34 -25.63 -10.36 -24.04
N ALA A 35 -25.07 -10.23 -25.24
CA ALA A 35 -24.29 -9.06 -25.64
C ALA A 35 -25.18 -7.79 -25.70
N VAL A 36 -26.35 -7.89 -26.32
CA VAL A 36 -27.31 -6.77 -26.43
C VAL A 36 -27.88 -6.41 -25.06
N ALA A 37 -28.26 -7.39 -24.24
CA ALA A 37 -28.73 -7.15 -22.88
C ALA A 37 -27.64 -6.47 -22.01
N SER A 38 -26.38 -6.87 -22.17
CA SER A 38 -25.26 -6.20 -21.50
C SER A 38 -25.04 -4.77 -22.00
N PHE A 39 -25.26 -4.50 -23.29
CA PHE A 39 -25.11 -3.17 -23.89
C PHE A 39 -26.23 -2.22 -23.47
N LEU A 40 -27.47 -2.72 -23.39
CA LEU A 40 -28.65 -1.95 -23.00
C LEU A 40 -28.80 -1.80 -21.48
N SER A 41 -27.96 -2.46 -20.67
CA SER A 41 -28.01 -2.35 -19.22
C SER A 41 -27.46 -0.98 -18.78
N PRO A 42 -28.28 -0.11 -18.17
CA PRO A 42 -27.86 1.23 -17.73
C PRO A 42 -26.69 1.18 -16.73
N ASP A 43 -26.59 0.09 -15.96
CA ASP A 43 -25.61 -0.03 -14.89
C ASP A 43 -24.34 -0.79 -15.29
N GLY A 44 -24.27 -1.36 -16.49
CA GLY A 44 -23.20 -2.31 -16.84
C GLY A 44 -21.83 -1.64 -17.03
N ALA A 45 -21.80 -0.45 -17.60
CA ALA A 45 -20.59 0.38 -17.70
C ALA A 45 -20.30 1.01 -16.33
N ASP A 46 -21.29 1.69 -15.74
CA ASP A 46 -21.16 2.42 -14.49
C ASP A 46 -20.76 1.54 -13.29
N ARG A 47 -21.30 0.32 -13.15
CA ARG A 47 -20.89 -0.60 -12.08
C ARG A 47 -19.47 -1.09 -12.25
N ARG A 48 -19.03 -1.35 -13.49
CA ARG A 48 -17.65 -1.78 -13.75
C ARG A 48 -16.69 -0.63 -13.46
N GLU A 49 -17.00 0.56 -13.94
CA GLU A 49 -16.21 1.77 -13.69
C GLU A 49 -16.14 2.09 -12.19
N ALA A 50 -17.26 2.07 -11.47
CA ALA A 50 -17.29 2.27 -10.03
C ALA A 50 -16.49 1.20 -9.26
N ALA A 51 -16.52 -0.06 -9.70
CA ALA A 51 -15.71 -1.12 -9.10
C ALA A 51 -14.20 -0.88 -9.33
N PHE A 52 -13.82 -0.40 -10.52
CA PHE A 52 -12.44 -0.01 -10.80
C PHE A 52 -11.99 1.18 -9.95
N THR A 53 -12.78 2.24 -9.85
CA THR A 53 -12.46 3.41 -9.01
C THR A 53 -12.27 3.01 -7.55
N ARG A 54 -13.18 2.21 -6.98
CA ARG A 54 -13.02 1.71 -5.59
C ARG A 54 -11.74 0.88 -5.40
N ARG A 55 -11.36 0.09 -6.40
CA ARG A 55 -10.12 -0.70 -6.35
C ARG A 55 -8.89 0.22 -6.42
N LEU A 56 -8.92 1.24 -7.27
CA LEU A 56 -7.85 2.24 -7.36
C LEU A 56 -7.71 3.03 -6.06
N ASP A 57 -8.82 3.47 -5.47
CA ASP A 57 -8.81 4.15 -4.17
C ASP A 57 -8.19 3.27 -3.07
N ARG A 58 -8.55 1.99 -3.05
CA ARG A 58 -7.97 1.03 -2.11
C ARG A 58 -6.47 0.86 -2.32
N LEU A 59 -6.00 0.78 -3.57
CA LEU A 59 -4.58 0.71 -3.89
C LEU A 59 -3.84 1.99 -3.49
N SER A 60 -4.43 3.16 -3.76
CA SER A 60 -3.85 4.45 -3.38
C SER A 60 -3.65 4.54 -1.86
N ARG A 61 -4.65 4.12 -1.07
CA ARG A 61 -4.54 4.07 0.40
C ARG A 61 -3.49 3.06 0.87
N GLN A 62 -3.31 1.94 0.16
CA GLN A 62 -2.26 0.97 0.48
C GLN A 62 -0.87 1.54 0.21
N VAL A 63 -0.69 2.26 -0.90
CA VAL A 63 0.57 2.93 -1.24
C VAL A 63 0.92 4.00 -0.20
N GLN A 64 -0.04 4.85 0.19
CA GLN A 64 0.19 5.87 1.22
C GLN A 64 0.62 5.26 2.57
N ARG A 65 0.04 4.12 2.97
CA ARG A 65 0.48 3.41 4.17
C ARG A 65 1.91 2.87 4.01
N LEU A 66 2.22 2.28 2.86
CA LEU A 66 3.56 1.77 2.58
C LEU A 66 4.61 2.89 2.59
N GLU A 67 4.29 4.06 2.04
CA GLU A 67 5.16 5.23 2.09
C GLU A 67 5.41 5.69 3.53
N ARG A 68 4.36 5.73 4.37
CA ARG A 68 4.50 6.03 5.80
C ARG A 68 5.39 5.01 6.51
N ASP A 69 5.14 3.72 6.32
CA ASP A 69 5.89 2.64 6.99
C ASP A 69 7.36 2.65 6.56
N LEU A 70 7.62 2.94 5.28
CA LEU A 70 8.96 3.11 4.74
C LEU A 70 9.66 4.34 5.38
N GLY A 71 8.94 5.46 5.52
CA GLY A 71 9.44 6.65 6.22
C GLY A 71 9.84 6.35 7.66
N ILE A 72 8.96 5.69 8.43
CA ILE A 72 9.24 5.27 9.82
C ILE A 72 10.46 4.34 9.88
N THR A 73 10.57 3.40 8.93
CA THR A 73 11.71 2.48 8.86
C THR A 73 13.01 3.24 8.58
N ALA A 74 12.99 4.21 7.67
CA ALA A 74 14.14 5.03 7.33
C ALA A 74 14.60 5.89 8.53
N GLU A 75 13.67 6.53 9.23
CA GLU A 75 13.96 7.31 10.44
C GLU A 75 14.53 6.42 11.55
N THR A 76 13.94 5.25 11.77
CA THR A 76 14.44 4.28 12.77
C THR A 76 15.86 3.82 12.43
N LEU A 77 16.15 3.54 11.15
CA LEU A 77 17.49 3.17 10.70
C LEU A 77 18.48 4.32 10.88
N ALA A 78 18.09 5.56 10.57
CA ALA A 78 18.94 6.73 10.76
C ALA A 78 19.29 6.93 12.25
N LEU A 79 18.31 6.79 13.15
CA LEU A 79 18.52 6.83 14.60
C LEU A 79 19.44 5.69 15.07
N PHE A 80 19.23 4.47 14.56
CA PHE A 80 20.09 3.33 14.87
C PHE A 80 21.54 3.57 14.44
N VAL A 81 21.77 4.05 13.21
CA VAL A 81 23.12 4.35 12.69
C VAL A 81 23.77 5.47 13.51
N ARG A 82 23.03 6.54 13.83
CA ARG A 82 23.53 7.63 14.68
C ARG A 82 23.92 7.12 16.07
N PHE A 83 23.05 6.33 16.69
CA PHE A 83 23.34 5.69 17.97
C PHE A 83 24.60 4.83 17.87
N TRP A 84 24.69 3.97 16.86
CA TRP A 84 25.84 3.09 16.64
C TRP A 84 27.15 3.86 16.49
N LEU A 85 27.18 4.94 15.70
CA LEU A 85 28.36 5.79 15.54
C LEU A 85 28.72 6.57 16.82
N THR A 86 27.74 6.86 17.67
CA THR A 86 27.97 7.58 18.93
C THR A 86 28.55 6.66 20.00
N ILE A 87 28.07 5.42 20.08
CA ILE A 87 28.44 4.50 21.17
C ILE A 87 29.56 3.52 20.83
N THR A 88 29.88 3.32 19.55
CA THR A 88 30.89 2.34 19.13
C THR A 88 32.29 2.92 19.31
N PRO A 89 33.13 2.39 20.22
CA PRO A 89 34.50 2.87 20.39
C PRO A 89 35.32 2.62 19.12
N PRO A 90 36.19 3.57 18.71
CA PRO A 90 37.10 3.34 17.60
C PRO A 90 38.04 2.18 17.93
N LEU A 91 38.23 1.28 16.96
CA LEU A 91 39.14 0.15 17.14
C LEU A 91 40.60 0.57 16.92
N PRO A 92 41.54 0.05 17.72
CA PRO A 92 42.97 0.10 17.43
C PRO A 92 43.28 -0.41 16.01
N GLU A 93 44.24 0.21 15.31
CA GLU A 93 44.55 -0.11 13.90
C GLU A 93 44.91 -1.58 13.68
N ASP A 94 45.65 -2.18 14.61
CA ASP A 94 46.05 -3.60 14.60
C ASP A 94 44.85 -4.56 14.75
N ALA A 95 43.78 -4.11 15.39
CA ALA A 95 42.54 -4.88 15.55
C ALA A 95 41.56 -4.75 14.37
N GLN A 96 41.74 -3.75 13.48
CA GLN A 96 40.77 -3.45 12.41
C GLN A 96 40.61 -4.61 11.42
N ALA A 97 41.70 -5.23 10.96
CA ALA A 97 41.63 -6.34 10.01
C ALA A 97 40.86 -7.54 10.57
N SER A 98 41.13 -7.91 11.82
CA SER A 98 40.42 -8.99 12.52
C SER A 98 38.95 -8.67 12.74
N ALA A 99 38.64 -7.42 13.11
CA ALA A 99 37.27 -6.96 13.29
C ALA A 99 36.47 -6.95 11.98
N GLN A 100 37.08 -6.53 10.86
CA GLN A 100 36.44 -6.59 9.54
C GLN A 100 36.11 -8.02 9.12
N ILE A 101 37.04 -8.96 9.30
CA ILE A 101 36.82 -10.39 8.98
C ILE A 101 35.67 -10.95 9.83
N LYS A 102 35.66 -10.68 11.14
CA LYS A 102 34.59 -11.13 12.04
C LYS A 102 33.25 -10.48 11.69
N GLY A 103 33.24 -9.19 11.35
CA GLY A 103 32.06 -8.45 10.93
C GLY A 103 31.44 -9.05 9.67
N ARG A 104 32.27 -9.33 8.66
CA ARG A 104 31.82 -9.97 7.41
C ARG A 104 31.19 -11.34 7.67
N ARG A 105 31.83 -12.19 8.47
CA ARG A 105 31.28 -13.51 8.86
C ARG A 105 29.94 -13.39 9.62
N ARG A 106 29.83 -12.43 10.54
CA ARG A 106 28.57 -12.17 11.26
C ARG A 106 27.45 -11.73 10.31
N TYR A 107 27.78 -10.88 9.33
CA TYR A 107 26.82 -10.43 8.33
C TYR A 107 26.35 -11.57 7.42
N GLU A 108 27.26 -12.41 6.92
CA GLU A 108 26.92 -13.58 6.12
C GLU A 108 25.97 -14.53 6.86
N ASN A 109 26.26 -14.84 8.13
CA ASN A 109 25.40 -15.66 8.97
C ASN A 109 24.02 -15.01 9.21
N PHE A 110 23.97 -13.69 9.37
CA PHE A 110 22.73 -12.95 9.49
C PHE A 110 21.89 -13.06 8.22
N VAL A 111 22.48 -12.83 7.04
CA VAL A 111 21.80 -12.95 5.75
C VAL A 111 21.26 -14.35 5.54
N GLU A 112 22.04 -15.39 5.85
CA GLU A 112 21.61 -16.78 5.75
C GLU A 112 20.43 -17.08 6.69
N THR A 113 20.50 -16.59 7.94
CA THR A 113 19.43 -16.77 8.93
C THR A 113 18.15 -16.03 8.54
N LEU A 114 18.28 -14.80 8.04
CA LEU A 114 17.17 -14.00 7.54
C LEU A 114 16.52 -14.66 6.33
N GLY A 115 17.32 -15.14 5.37
CA GLY A 115 16.83 -15.89 4.21
C GLY A 115 16.02 -17.12 4.62
N ARG A 116 16.53 -17.90 5.59
CA ARG A 116 15.80 -19.06 6.16
C ARG A 116 14.50 -18.65 6.83
N ARG A 117 14.46 -17.54 7.57
CA ARG A 117 13.24 -17.04 8.24
C ARG A 117 12.18 -16.57 7.22
N LEU A 118 12.60 -15.86 6.18
CA LEU A 118 11.72 -15.37 5.12
C LEU A 118 11.11 -16.52 4.31
N GLN A 119 11.89 -17.53 3.95
CA GLN A 119 11.40 -18.74 3.28
C GLN A 119 10.33 -19.49 4.09
N LYS A 120 10.40 -19.42 5.43
CA LYS A 120 9.42 -20.02 6.34
C LYS A 120 8.15 -19.18 6.53
N GLY A 121 8.04 -18.01 5.86
CA GLY A 121 6.89 -17.12 5.97
C GLY A 121 6.76 -16.39 7.31
N GLN A 122 7.81 -16.45 8.16
CA GLN A 122 7.86 -15.79 9.47
C GLN A 122 8.27 -14.32 9.29
N SER A 123 7.36 -13.51 8.76
CA SER A 123 7.60 -12.07 8.61
C SER A 123 7.51 -11.38 9.97
N PHE A 124 8.60 -10.74 10.39
CA PHE A 124 8.62 -9.85 11.55
C PHE A 124 7.55 -8.75 11.47
N LEU A 125 7.18 -8.33 10.25
CA LEU A 125 6.12 -7.33 10.05
C LEU A 125 4.73 -7.80 10.51
N ARG A 126 4.50 -9.11 10.67
CA ARG A 126 3.25 -9.65 11.25
C ARG A 126 3.22 -9.60 12.79
N GLU A 127 4.36 -9.35 13.43
CA GLU A 127 4.50 -9.28 14.89
C GLU A 127 4.34 -7.83 15.40
N ILE A 128 4.29 -6.84 14.49
CA ILE A 128 4.08 -5.42 14.82
C ILE A 128 2.57 -5.12 14.75
N PRO A 129 1.93 -4.66 15.83
CA PRO A 129 0.53 -4.24 15.80
C PRO A 129 0.33 -3.02 14.87
N ASP A 130 -0.69 -3.06 14.01
CA ASP A 130 -1.01 -2.00 13.03
C ASP A 130 -1.49 -0.68 13.67
N ASP A 131 -1.82 -0.67 14.97
CA ASP A 131 -2.41 0.48 15.64
C ASP A 131 -1.33 1.42 16.22
N ILE A 132 -0.84 2.32 15.37
CA ILE A 132 -0.31 3.61 15.82
C ILE A 132 -1.14 4.71 15.18
N THR A 133 -2.37 4.85 15.69
CA THR A 133 -3.19 6.04 15.47
C THR A 133 -2.54 7.19 16.22
N PRO A 134 -2.00 8.23 15.56
CA PRO A 134 -1.58 9.41 16.28
C PRO A 134 -2.83 9.98 16.94
N ALA A 135 -2.76 10.17 18.27
CA ALA A 135 -3.86 10.77 19.03
C ALA A 135 -4.26 12.10 18.35
N PRO A 136 -5.56 12.41 18.25
CA PRO A 136 -6.00 13.72 17.77
C PRO A 136 -5.30 14.80 18.58
N GLN A 137 -4.50 15.64 17.92
CA GLN A 137 -4.03 16.87 18.51
C GLN A 137 -5.27 17.70 18.84
N GLU A 138 -5.55 17.85 20.13
CA GLU A 138 -6.54 18.81 20.59
C GLU A 138 -6.11 20.19 20.07
N PRO A 139 -7.02 20.95 19.42
CA PRO A 139 -6.70 22.28 18.97
C PRO A 139 -6.43 23.14 20.21
N ASN A 140 -5.21 23.69 20.30
CA ASN A 140 -4.89 24.76 21.24
C ASN A 140 -5.83 25.93 20.96
N SER A 141 -6.87 26.05 21.77
CA SER A 141 -7.72 27.22 21.84
C SER A 141 -7.01 28.31 22.64
N GLU A 142 -6.66 29.36 21.91
CA GLU A 142 -6.78 30.77 22.31
C GLU A 142 -5.59 31.46 23.01
N ASP A 143 -4.82 32.13 22.15
CA ASP A 143 -4.36 33.50 22.35
C ASP A 143 -5.52 34.46 22.72
N GLY A 144 -5.31 35.27 23.76
CA GLY A 144 -5.47 36.73 23.65
C GLY A 144 -6.74 37.42 24.21
N ALA A 145 -6.70 37.79 25.50
CA ALA A 145 -7.23 39.06 26.04
C ALA A 145 -6.63 39.25 27.45
N GLY A 146 -6.06 40.34 27.92
CA GLY A 146 -5.84 41.70 27.43
C GLY A 146 -5.26 42.52 28.60
N MET A 147 -4.12 43.18 28.37
CA MET A 147 -3.66 44.47 28.91
C MET A 147 -3.75 44.79 30.43
N SER A 148 -2.59 44.74 31.11
CA SER A 148 -1.85 45.74 31.95
C SER A 148 -2.55 46.80 32.84
N PRO A 149 -1.85 47.57 33.73
CA PRO A 149 -0.61 47.37 34.54
C PRO A 149 -0.78 47.83 36.03
N THR A 150 0.35 47.96 36.77
CA THR A 150 0.58 48.59 38.11
C THR A 150 0.30 47.69 39.32
N ASP A 151 1.14 47.58 40.35
CA ASP A 151 2.01 48.59 40.96
C ASP A 151 3.31 48.02 41.52
N ASP A 152 4.30 48.90 41.58
CA ASP A 152 5.66 48.72 42.06
C ASP A 152 5.77 49.16 43.55
N LEU A 153 6.79 48.64 44.23
CA LEU A 153 7.35 49.02 45.54
C LEU A 153 6.61 48.73 46.85
N GLY A 154 7.31 47.96 47.70
CA GLY A 154 7.08 47.91 49.15
C GLY A 154 8.03 46.96 49.86
N ASP A 155 9.35 47.25 49.83
CA ASP A 155 10.34 46.62 50.71
C ASP A 155 10.91 47.72 51.64
N ALA A 156 10.56 47.62 52.92
CA ALA A 156 11.18 48.28 54.08
C ALA A 156 10.81 47.50 55.35
#